data_AF-A0A183FGH7-F1
#
_entry.id   AF-A0A183FGH7-F1
#
_cell.length_a   1.000
_cell.length_b   1.000
_cell.length_c   1.000
_cell.angle_alpha   90.00
_cell.angle_beta   90.00
_cell.angle_gamma   90.00
#
_symmetry.space_group_name_H-M   'P 1'
#
loop_
_entity.id
_entity.type
_entity.pdbx_description
1 polymer ?
#
loop_
_entity_poly.entity_id
_entity_poly.type
_entity_poly.pdbx_seq_one_letter_code
_entity_poly.pdbx_strand_id
1 'polypeptide(L)'
;MTICTYNARTLAPEASVEDLMMQAGKIMYDVIGLTETRRHHPLDAAYGSGEELFLGTCDSKGVGGVGALVNTHLEMNIDSYESLTTRIGRLRLKRRGSVPALTVFVAYAPTSDSGVCAVLPHIFNADTRR
;
A
#
# COMPACT_ATOMS: atom_id res chain seq x y z
N MET A 1 10.03 9.09 10.75
CA MET A 1 8.99 8.33 10.03
C MET A 1 9.59 7.00 9.61
N THR A 2 8.92 5.88 9.89
CA THR A 2 9.37 4.51 9.60
C THR A 2 8.45 3.87 8.57
N ILE A 3 9.00 3.60 7.38
CA ILE A 3 8.28 2.94 6.29
C ILE A 3 8.86 1.55 6.09
N CYS A 4 8.00 0.55 6.17
CA CYS A 4 8.34 -0.86 5.96
C CYS A 4 7.71 -1.36 4.67
N THR A 5 8.22 -2.47 4.15
CA THR A 5 7.59 -3.20 3.03
C THR A 5 7.47 -4.67 3.40
N TYR A 6 6.34 -5.28 3.06
CA TYR A 6 6.10 -6.69 3.30
C TYR A 6 5.43 -7.32 2.06
N ASN A 7 6.05 -8.38 1.57
CA ASN A 7 5.45 -9.24 0.57
C ASN A 7 4.61 -10.30 1.29
N ALA A 8 3.29 -10.12 1.26
CA ALA A 8 2.39 -10.92 2.08
C ALA A 8 2.16 -12.32 1.52
N ARG A 9 2.48 -12.54 0.24
CA ARG A 9 2.12 -13.73 -0.56
C ARG A 9 0.62 -13.96 -0.74
N THR A 10 -0.20 -13.66 0.26
CA THR A 10 -1.65 -13.56 0.19
C THR A 10 -2.22 -12.86 1.44
N LEU A 11 -3.21 -12.00 1.23
CA LEU A 11 -4.12 -11.42 2.24
C LEU A 11 -5.58 -11.64 1.80
N ALA A 12 -5.83 -12.62 0.95
CA ALA A 12 -7.17 -12.96 0.51
C ALA A 12 -8.05 -13.51 1.65
N PRO A 13 -7.54 -14.38 2.55
CA PRO A 13 -8.28 -14.80 3.74
C PRO A 13 -8.26 -13.73 4.83
N GLU A 14 -9.37 -13.57 5.55
CA GLU A 14 -9.50 -12.68 6.71
C GLU A 14 -8.50 -13.06 7.81
N ALA A 15 -8.28 -14.36 8.03
CA ALA A 15 -7.29 -14.84 9.00
C ALA A 15 -5.86 -14.34 8.69
N SER A 16 -5.48 -14.24 7.41
CA SER A 16 -4.17 -13.70 7.03
C SER A 16 -4.05 -12.20 7.32
N VAL A 17 -5.17 -11.47 7.25
CA VAL A 17 -5.22 -10.06 7.64
C VAL A 17 -5.13 -9.91 9.16
N GLU A 18 -5.85 -10.74 9.92
CA GLU A 18 -5.76 -10.76 11.39
C GLU A 18 -4.33 -11.07 11.87
N ASP A 19 -3.68 -12.06 11.26
CA ASP A 19 -2.27 -12.38 11.54
C ASP A 19 -1.35 -11.20 11.23
N LEU A 20 -1.56 -10.52 10.09
CA LEU A 20 -0.82 -9.30 9.75
C LEU A 20 -0.98 -8.24 10.84
N MET A 21 -2.21 -7.94 11.27
CA MET A 21 -2.47 -6.94 12.32
C MET A 21 -1.79 -7.34 13.65
N MET A 22 -1.88 -8.61 14.02
CA MET A 22 -1.25 -9.13 15.24
C MET A 22 0.28 -9.03 15.21
N GLN A 23 0.92 -9.31 14.06
CA GLN A 23 2.37 -9.19 13.93
C GLN A 23 2.83 -7.73 13.78
N ALA A 24 2.07 -6.92 13.03
CA ALA A 24 2.37 -5.50 12.86
C ALA A 24 2.40 -4.78 14.21
N GLY A 25 1.46 -5.08 15.11
CA GLY A 25 1.43 -4.54 16.47
C GLY A 25 2.67 -4.84 17.34
N LYS A 26 3.59 -5.70 16.90
CA LYS A 26 4.83 -6.04 17.61
C LYS A 26 6.06 -5.28 17.11
N ILE A 27 5.94 -4.53 16.02
CA ILE A 27 7.05 -3.76 15.44
C ILE A 27 6.73 -2.27 15.46
N MET A 28 7.77 -1.44 15.43
CA MET A 28 7.59 0.00 15.24
C MET A 28 7.47 0.30 13.74
N TYR A 29 6.36 0.90 13.33
CA TYR A 29 6.11 1.31 11.95
C TYR A 29 5.17 2.50 11.93
N ASP A 30 5.27 3.30 10.86
CA ASP A 30 4.28 4.32 10.57
C ASP A 30 3.46 3.94 9.33
N VAL A 31 4.11 3.33 8.33
CA VAL A 31 3.47 2.79 7.13
C VAL A 31 4.11 1.45 6.77
N ILE A 32 3.31 0.43 6.44
CA ILE A 32 3.77 -0.81 5.82
C ILE A 32 3.19 -0.87 4.40
N GLY A 33 4.05 -0.84 3.38
CA GLY A 33 3.67 -1.16 2.01
C GLY A 33 3.49 -2.67 1.84
N LEU A 34 2.34 -3.09 1.33
CA LEU A 34 1.98 -4.49 1.15
C LEU A 34 2.01 -4.86 -0.32
N THR A 35 2.63 -5.98 -0.66
CA THR A 35 2.67 -6.52 -2.04
C THR A 35 2.24 -7.97 -2.07
N GLU A 36 1.78 -8.44 -3.24
CA GLU A 36 1.22 -9.78 -3.42
C GLU A 36 0.05 -10.05 -2.44
N THR A 37 -0.85 -9.09 -2.28
CA THR A 37 -2.01 -9.24 -1.38
C THR A 37 -3.04 -10.23 -1.95
N ARG A 38 -3.05 -10.46 -3.27
CA ARG A 38 -3.90 -11.45 -3.96
C ARG A 38 -5.40 -11.36 -3.64
N ARG A 39 -5.88 -10.20 -3.18
CA ARG A 39 -7.29 -10.00 -2.82
C ARG A 39 -8.08 -9.62 -4.08
N HIS A 40 -9.17 -10.32 -4.38
CA HIS A 40 -10.00 -10.02 -5.56
C HIS A 40 -10.93 -8.82 -5.38
N HIS A 41 -11.25 -8.50 -4.12
CA HIS A 41 -12.07 -7.35 -3.77
C HIS A 41 -11.22 -6.35 -3.00
N PRO A 42 -11.34 -5.04 -3.28
CA PRO A 42 -10.62 -4.05 -2.52
C PRO A 42 -11.07 -4.09 -1.05
N LEU A 43 -10.17 -3.72 -0.15
CA LEU A 43 -10.46 -3.55 1.27
C LEU A 43 -10.00 -2.16 1.69
N ASP A 44 -10.86 -1.45 2.38
CA ASP A 44 -10.57 -0.20 3.07
C ASP A 44 -11.23 -0.33 4.45
N ALA A 45 -10.41 -0.45 5.48
CA ALA A 45 -10.88 -0.78 6.82
C ALA A 45 -10.00 -0.15 7.91
N ALA A 46 -10.67 0.59 8.79
CA ALA A 46 -10.14 1.01 10.07
C ALA A 46 -10.31 -0.11 11.10
N TYR A 47 -9.24 -0.45 11.81
CA TYR A 47 -9.27 -1.44 12.88
C TYR A 47 -9.53 -0.78 14.24
N GLY A 48 -9.96 -1.57 15.24
CA GLY A 48 -10.28 -1.05 16.58
C GLY A 48 -9.11 -0.36 17.30
N SER A 49 -7.88 -0.61 16.86
CA SER A 49 -6.64 0.03 17.31
C SER A 49 -6.29 1.33 16.57
N GLY A 50 -7.10 1.71 15.57
CA GLY A 50 -7.01 2.97 14.83
C GLY A 50 -6.09 2.93 13.61
N GLU A 51 -5.48 1.79 13.28
CA GLU A 51 -4.76 1.64 12.02
C GLU A 51 -5.71 1.47 10.83
N GLU A 52 -5.30 2.06 9.71
CA GLU A 52 -6.04 2.03 8.44
C GLU A 52 -5.36 1.06 7.48
N LEU A 53 -6.12 0.09 6.99
CA LEU A 53 -5.67 -0.91 6.02
C LEU A 53 -6.35 -0.69 4.67
N PHE A 54 -5.52 -0.44 3.65
CA PHE A 54 -5.95 -0.38 2.26
C PHE A 54 -5.38 -1.57 1.48
N LEU A 55 -6.23 -2.31 0.77
CA LEU A 55 -5.83 -3.36 -0.16
C LEU A 55 -6.48 -3.10 -1.52
N GLY A 56 -5.65 -2.97 -2.54
CA GLY A 56 -6.06 -3.02 -3.95
C GLY A 56 -6.25 -4.45 -4.44
N THR A 57 -6.84 -4.58 -5.62
CA THR A 57 -7.19 -5.88 -6.20
C THR A 57 -6.04 -6.53 -6.95
N CYS A 58 -6.05 -7.86 -6.99
CA CYS A 58 -5.27 -8.64 -7.94
C CYS A 58 -5.96 -8.75 -9.30
N ASP A 59 -5.24 -9.25 -10.30
CA ASP A 59 -5.82 -9.55 -11.61
C ASP A 59 -6.71 -10.81 -11.59
N SER A 60 -7.28 -11.17 -12.73
CA SER A 60 -8.14 -12.35 -12.88
C SER A 60 -7.44 -13.68 -12.58
N LYS A 61 -6.10 -13.71 -12.58
CA LYS A 61 -5.29 -14.89 -12.24
C LYS A 61 -4.89 -14.92 -10.78
N GLY A 62 -5.35 -13.95 -9.97
CA GLY A 62 -4.95 -13.83 -8.58
C GLY A 62 -3.54 -13.25 -8.40
N VAL A 63 -2.96 -12.65 -9.44
CA VAL A 63 -1.59 -12.11 -9.42
C VAL A 63 -1.61 -10.62 -9.11
N GLY A 64 -0.65 -10.19 -8.30
CA GLY A 64 -0.52 -8.81 -7.83
C GLY A 64 -1.35 -8.57 -6.57
N GLY A 65 -1.98 -7.41 -6.50
CA GLY A 65 -2.51 -6.85 -5.27
C GLY A 65 -1.42 -6.09 -4.51
N VAL A 66 -1.74 -4.85 -4.17
CA VAL A 66 -0.90 -3.91 -3.42
C VAL A 66 -1.73 -3.24 -2.35
N GLY A 67 -1.10 -2.87 -1.25
CA GLY A 67 -1.79 -2.27 -0.12
C GLY A 67 -0.90 -1.38 0.72
N ALA A 68 -1.49 -0.74 1.70
CA ALA A 68 -0.79 -0.02 2.75
C ALA A 68 -1.49 -0.25 4.09
N LEU A 69 -0.71 -0.51 5.14
CA LEU A 69 -1.16 -0.42 6.52
C LEU A 69 -0.56 0.86 7.12
N VAL A 70 -1.41 1.75 7.63
CA VAL A 70 -1.00 3.04 8.19
C VAL A 70 -1.29 3.06 9.68
N ASN A 71 -0.28 3.41 10.48
CA ASN A 71 -0.41 3.46 11.93
C ASN A 71 -1.36 4.60 12.36
N THR A 72 -2.09 4.41 13.46
CA THR A 72 -3.13 5.34 13.96
C THR A 72 -2.68 6.79 14.09
N HIS A 73 -1.43 7.05 14.51
CA HIS A 73 -0.97 8.43 14.69
C HIS A 73 -0.82 9.21 13.36
N LEU A 74 -0.82 8.50 12.22
CA LEU A 74 -0.83 9.08 10.88
C LEU A 74 -2.19 8.99 10.18
N GLU A 75 -3.21 8.39 10.77
CA GLU A 75 -4.56 8.25 10.19
C GLU A 75 -5.09 9.59 9.69
N MET A 76 -5.08 10.60 10.57
CA MET A 76 -5.54 11.96 10.25
C MET A 76 -4.69 12.66 9.17
N ASN A 77 -3.51 12.13 8.88
CA ASN A 77 -2.61 12.62 7.85
C ASN A 77 -2.84 11.91 6.50
N ILE A 78 -3.70 10.89 6.41
CA ILE A 78 -4.02 10.24 5.14
C ILE A 78 -4.84 11.20 4.27
N ASP A 79 -4.29 11.57 3.13
CA ASP A 79 -4.98 12.34 2.09
C ASP A 79 -5.74 11.40 1.15
N SER A 80 -5.07 10.36 0.66
CA SER A 80 -5.68 9.35 -0.21
C SER A 80 -4.83 8.08 -0.33
N TYR A 81 -5.48 6.96 -0.60
CA TYR A 81 -4.86 5.76 -1.14
C TYR A 81 -5.48 5.42 -2.50
N GLU A 82 -4.64 5.05 -3.47
CA GLU A 82 -5.10 4.65 -4.80
C GLU A 82 -4.27 3.48 -5.34
N SER A 83 -4.93 2.43 -5.82
CA SER A 83 -4.28 1.35 -6.58
C SER A 83 -4.23 1.74 -8.06
N LEU A 84 -3.12 2.34 -8.50
CA LEU A 84 -2.92 2.79 -9.89
C LEU A 84 -2.94 1.61 -10.89
N THR A 85 -2.42 0.47 -10.46
CA THR A 85 -2.52 -0.82 -11.17
C THR A 85 -2.61 -1.94 -10.12
N THR A 86 -2.72 -3.19 -10.56
CA THR A 86 -2.64 -4.36 -9.65
C THR A 86 -1.26 -4.51 -8.99
N ARG A 87 -0.25 -3.76 -9.45
CA ARG A 87 1.14 -3.86 -8.97
C ARG A 87 1.66 -2.56 -8.37
N ILE A 88 0.87 -1.50 -8.37
CA ILE A 88 1.31 -0.16 -7.95
C ILE A 88 0.21 0.52 -7.15
N GLY A 89 0.48 0.78 -5.87
CA GLY A 89 -0.34 1.57 -4.98
C GLY A 89 0.32 2.91 -4.69
N ARG A 90 -0.48 3.93 -4.39
CA ARG A 90 -0.04 5.27 -4.04
C ARG A 90 -0.75 5.70 -2.77
N LEU A 91 0.00 5.95 -1.71
CA LEU A 91 -0.47 6.56 -0.47
C LEU A 91 0.01 8.02 -0.43
N ARG A 92 -0.91 8.97 -0.30
CA ARG A 92 -0.60 10.38 -0.08
C ARG A 92 -0.90 10.75 1.35
N LEU A 93 0.08 11.37 2.00
CA LEU A 93 -0.02 11.88 3.36
C LEU A 93 0.11 13.40 3.35
N LYS A 94 -0.93 14.09 3.82
CA LYS A 94 -0.92 15.53 4.05
C LYS A 94 -0.03 15.85 5.24
N ARG A 95 0.76 16.92 5.10
CA ARG A 95 1.58 17.47 6.17
C ARG A 95 1.07 18.85 6.54
N ARG A 96 1.23 19.23 7.82
CA ARG A 96 0.73 20.51 8.33
C ARG A 96 1.67 21.66 7.97
N GLY A 97 1.11 22.87 7.88
CA GLY A 97 1.86 24.08 7.60
C GLY A 97 2.44 24.10 6.18
N SER A 98 3.63 24.68 6.01
CA SER A 98 4.31 24.80 4.71
C SER A 98 5.08 23.55 4.30
N VAL A 99 4.86 22.41 4.96
CA VAL A 99 5.57 21.17 4.63
C VAL A 99 4.87 20.48 3.46
N PRO A 100 5.58 20.17 2.35
CA PRO A 100 4.98 19.45 1.23
C PRO A 100 4.40 18.10 1.64
N ALA A 101 3.32 17.70 0.98
CA ALA A 101 2.74 16.37 1.15
C ALA A 101 3.77 15.27 0.87
N LEU A 102 3.67 14.14 1.57
CA LEU A 102 4.48 12.97 1.30
C LEU A 102 3.68 11.97 0.46
N THR A 103 4.23 11.55 -0.67
CA THR A 103 3.67 10.47 -1.49
C THR A 103 4.53 9.22 -1.36
N VAL A 104 3.93 8.08 -1.02
CA VAL A 104 4.57 6.77 -0.93
C VAL A 104 4.00 5.87 -2.03
N PHE A 105 4.87 5.33 -2.87
CA PHE A 105 4.50 4.33 -3.87
C PHE A 105 4.84 2.93 -3.37
N VAL A 106 3.88 2.02 -3.44
CA VAL A 106 4.05 0.59 -3.15
C VAL A 106 4.05 -0.15 -4.48
N ALA A 107 5.16 -0.76 -4.87
CA ALA A 107 5.29 -1.37 -6.18
C ALA A 107 5.81 -2.82 -6.10
N TYR A 108 5.26 -3.69 -6.96
CA TYR A 108 5.72 -5.07 -7.12
C TYR A 108 6.13 -5.35 -8.57
N ALA A 109 7.44 -5.50 -8.79
CA ALA A 109 7.98 -5.84 -10.09
C ALA A 109 7.61 -7.28 -10.50
N PRO A 110 7.37 -7.56 -11.79
CA PRO A 110 7.27 -8.93 -12.29
C PRO A 110 8.56 -9.71 -12.01
N THR A 111 8.44 -10.95 -11.57
CA THR A 111 9.55 -11.91 -11.63
C THR A 111 9.84 -12.21 -13.09
N SER A 112 11.10 -12.16 -13.50
CA SER A 112 11.55 -12.20 -14.89
C SER A 112 11.13 -13.48 -15.61
N ASP A 113 9.98 -13.42 -16.30
CA ASP A 113 9.63 -14.32 -17.41
C ASP A 113 8.53 -13.77 -18.35
N SER A 114 8.28 -12.46 -18.31
CA SER A 114 7.58 -11.76 -19.39
C SER A 114 8.11 -10.34 -19.51
N GLY A 115 8.44 -9.97 -20.74
CA GLY A 115 9.19 -8.77 -21.08
C GLY A 115 8.51 -7.46 -20.65
N VAL A 116 9.39 -6.49 -20.43
CA VAL A 116 9.20 -5.04 -20.33
C VAL A 116 8.69 -4.50 -18.99
N CYS A 117 9.68 -4.06 -18.20
CA CYS A 117 9.56 -3.05 -17.16
C CYS A 117 9.18 -1.70 -17.80
N ALA A 118 7.89 -1.40 -17.89
CA ALA A 118 7.39 -0.06 -18.25
C ALA A 118 6.67 0.57 -17.04
N VAL A 119 7.36 0.67 -15.90
CA VAL A 119 6.78 1.20 -14.65
C VAL A 119 7.02 2.71 -14.50
N LEU A 120 7.95 3.31 -15.27
CA LEU A 120 8.57 4.57 -14.85
C LEU A 120 8.07 5.88 -15.50
N PRO A 121 7.71 5.97 -16.81
CA PRO A 121 7.55 7.31 -17.41
C PRO A 121 6.25 8.05 -17.03
N HIS A 122 5.18 7.35 -16.65
CA HIS A 122 3.88 7.97 -16.31
C HIS A 122 3.68 8.28 -14.82
N ILE A 123 4.44 7.62 -13.94
CA ILE A 123 4.23 7.71 -12.48
C ILE A 123 4.96 8.91 -11.88
N PHE A 124 6.17 9.21 -12.34
CA PHE A 124 6.97 10.32 -11.84
C PHE A 124 6.74 11.66 -12.56
N ASN A 125 6.09 11.67 -13.73
CA ASN A 125 5.84 12.90 -14.48
C ASN A 125 4.64 13.73 -13.97
N ALA A 126 3.77 13.15 -13.14
CA ALA A 126 2.59 13.85 -12.63
C ALA A 126 2.86 14.74 -11.41
N ASP A 127 4.00 14.59 -10.73
CA ASP A 127 4.28 15.22 -9.43
C ASP A 127 5.25 16.43 -9.50
N THR A 128 5.62 16.88 -10.71
CA THR A 128 6.51 18.06 -10.90
C THR A 128 5.79 19.31 -11.43
N ARG A 129 4.45 19.29 -11.56
CA ARG A 129 3.67 20.49 -11.88
C ARG A 129 2.53 20.69 -10.89
N ARG A 130 2.84 21.33 -9.76
CA ARG A 130 2.08 22.47 -9.19
C ARG A 130 2.72 22.94 -7.90
#